data_AF-X1I3K0-F1
#
_entry.id   AF-X1I3K0-F1
#
_cell.length_a   1.000
_cell.length_b   1.000
_cell.length_c   1.000
_cell.angle_alpha   90.00
_cell.angle_beta   90.00
_cell.angle_gamma   90.00
#
_symmetry.space_group_name_H-M   'P 1'
#
loop_
_entity.id
_entity.type
_entity.pdbx_description
1 polymer ?
#
loop_
_entity_poly.entity_id
_entity_poly.type
_entity_poly.pdbx_seq_one_letter_code
_entity_poly.pdbx_strand_id
1 'polypeptide(L)'
;ELKKEGKTRFDLGRELFIKRVWQWKKKYGDIILEQLKKIGASCDWSRTRFTLDKEYVKAVETAFLHYYKKGWIYRGKRVVNWCPRCRTSLSDLEIEYKEEKGKLWYIKYKIKNQKSKTKNFITVATTRPETMLGDTAVAVNPNDKRYKNLVGRHPPTTQVILPLAKREIPIIADKLVDPKFGTGAVKITPAHDLTDYEISLRHNLPIIQVINEQAKTTKEAPLPYQGMRVLEARKKVVEDLKRADLIEKVEAYSHQVPHCYRCQTTIELIPSEQWFLKMGGLAKMAQ
;
A
#
# COMPACT_ATOMS: atom_id res chain seq x y z
N GLU A 1 0.05 28.07 5.30
CA GLU A 1 0.89 28.87 6.24
C GLU A 1 2.36 28.51 6.13
N LEU A 2 2.88 27.43 6.74
CA LEU A 2 4.34 27.15 6.68
C LEU A 2 4.95 27.09 5.28
N LYS A 3 4.26 26.46 4.31
CA LYS A 3 4.73 26.42 2.92
C LYS A 3 4.84 27.82 2.29
N LYS A 4 3.98 28.76 2.68
CA LYS A 4 4.05 30.17 2.22
C LYS A 4 5.29 30.88 2.79
N GLU A 5 5.75 30.45 3.95
CA GLU A 5 6.97 30.92 4.62
C GLU A 5 8.23 30.18 4.12
N GLY A 6 8.12 29.29 3.12
CA GLY A 6 9.23 28.47 2.63
C GLY A 6 9.72 27.40 3.61
N LYS A 7 9.03 27.20 4.75
CA LYS A 7 9.40 26.24 5.79
C LYS A 7 8.54 24.97 5.75
N THR A 8 9.10 23.89 6.25
CA THR A 8 8.43 22.61 6.48
C THR A 8 8.28 22.35 7.98
N ARG A 9 7.41 21.38 8.33
CA ARG A 9 7.28 20.94 9.73
C ARG A 9 8.57 20.29 10.27
N PHE A 10 9.44 19.83 9.38
CA PHE A 10 10.71 19.19 9.77
C PHE A 10 11.76 20.24 10.17
N ASP A 11 11.70 21.44 9.58
CA ASP A 11 12.65 22.52 9.88
C ASP A 11 12.43 23.15 11.26
N LEU A 12 11.21 23.05 11.79
CA LEU A 12 10.83 23.63 13.09
C LEU A 12 11.11 22.70 14.28
N GLY A 13 11.21 21.39 14.03
CA GLY A 13 11.10 20.40 15.11
C GLY A 13 9.71 20.32 15.73
N ARG A 14 9.48 19.29 16.57
CA ARG A 14 8.15 18.94 17.09
C ARG A 14 7.55 20.04 17.96
N GLU A 15 8.30 20.58 18.90
CA GLU A 15 7.77 21.53 19.89
C GLU A 15 7.31 22.84 19.26
N LEU A 16 8.17 23.46 18.44
CA LEU A 16 7.83 24.71 17.75
C LEU A 16 6.69 24.50 16.74
N PHE A 17 6.67 23.35 16.06
CA PHE A 17 5.56 23.00 15.18
C PHE A 17 4.24 22.91 15.95
N ILE A 18 4.20 22.25 17.10
CA ILE A 18 2.99 22.17 17.94
C ILE A 18 2.55 23.56 18.42
N LYS A 19 3.48 24.41 18.86
CA LYS A 19 3.16 25.80 19.24
C LYS A 19 2.51 26.55 18.07
N ARG A 20 3.03 26.39 16.85
CA ARG A 20 2.48 27.00 15.63
C ARG A 20 1.07 26.49 15.31
N VAL A 21 0.82 25.18 15.49
CA VAL A 21 -0.53 24.59 15.33
C VAL A 21 -1.52 25.19 16.31
N TRP A 22 -1.14 25.40 17.58
CA TRP A 22 -2.01 26.04 18.57
C TRP A 22 -2.30 27.51 18.25
N GLN A 23 -1.31 28.26 17.75
CA GLN A 23 -1.53 29.63 17.26
C GLN A 23 -2.53 29.67 16.11
N TRP A 24 -2.37 28.74 15.14
CA TRP A 24 -3.29 28.60 14.02
C TRP A 24 -4.71 28.24 14.51
N LYS A 25 -4.82 27.28 15.43
CA LYS A 25 -6.11 26.89 16.03
C LYS A 25 -6.81 28.05 16.70
N LYS A 26 -6.09 28.87 17.47
CA LYS A 26 -6.67 30.05 18.13
C LYS A 26 -7.25 31.01 17.09
N LYS A 27 -6.43 31.43 16.12
CA LYS A 27 -6.84 32.37 15.08
C LYS A 27 -8.07 31.89 14.31
N TYR A 28 -8.02 30.68 13.76
CA TYR A 28 -9.10 30.19 12.88
C TYR A 28 -10.28 29.61 13.66
N GLY A 29 -10.06 29.04 14.84
CA GLY A 29 -11.12 28.56 15.72
C GLY A 29 -12.02 29.69 16.19
N ASP A 30 -11.45 30.82 16.61
CA ASP A 30 -12.21 31.99 17.04
C ASP A 30 -13.04 32.56 15.87
N ILE A 31 -12.45 32.64 14.67
CA ILE A 31 -13.17 33.08 13.46
C ILE A 31 -14.36 32.18 13.15
N ILE A 32 -14.19 30.85 13.21
CA ILE A 32 -15.26 29.88 12.94
C ILE A 32 -16.42 30.08 13.93
N LEU A 33 -16.12 30.25 15.22
CA LEU A 33 -17.14 30.47 16.24
C LEU A 33 -17.91 31.78 16.02
N GLU A 34 -17.21 32.87 15.69
CA GLU A 34 -17.87 34.15 15.39
C GLU A 34 -18.72 34.09 14.12
N GLN A 35 -18.29 33.34 13.11
CA GLN A 35 -19.11 33.09 11.92
C GLN A 35 -20.39 32.33 12.26
N LEU A 36 -20.31 31.29 13.11
CA LEU A 36 -21.48 30.53 13.56
C LEU A 36 -22.46 31.42 14.35
N LYS A 37 -21.96 32.29 15.23
CA LYS A 37 -22.79 33.27 15.95
C LYS A 37 -23.46 34.24 14.99
N LYS A 38 -22.73 34.72 13.98
CA LYS A 38 -23.24 35.69 13.00
C LYS A 38 -24.37 35.14 12.13
N ILE A 39 -24.36 33.84 11.82
CA ILE A 39 -25.46 33.18 11.10
C ILE A 39 -26.63 32.78 12.02
N GLY A 40 -26.59 33.14 13.32
CA GLY A 40 -27.67 32.90 14.26
C GLY A 40 -27.72 31.49 14.84
N ALA A 41 -26.60 30.74 14.85
CA ALA A 41 -26.58 29.42 15.48
C ALA A 41 -26.84 29.52 16.99
N SER A 42 -27.89 28.88 17.49
CA SER A 42 -28.31 28.90 18.90
C SER A 42 -27.61 27.83 19.76
N CYS A 43 -26.30 27.65 19.57
CA CYS A 43 -25.50 26.67 20.30
C CYS A 43 -25.23 27.10 21.75
N ASP A 44 -25.05 26.14 22.67
CA ASP A 44 -24.55 26.43 24.02
C ASP A 44 -23.04 26.71 24.00
N TRP A 45 -22.67 27.97 23.82
CA TRP A 45 -21.28 28.43 23.73
C TRP A 45 -20.48 28.20 25.03
N SER A 46 -21.15 28.10 26.19
CA SER A 46 -20.49 27.82 27.47
C SER A 46 -19.88 26.42 27.52
N ARG A 47 -20.41 25.50 26.69
CA ARG A 47 -19.97 24.10 26.58
C ARG A 47 -19.12 23.84 25.34
N THR A 48 -18.57 24.87 24.72
CA THR A 48 -17.70 24.72 23.54
C THR A 48 -16.54 23.77 23.88
N ARG A 49 -16.35 22.75 23.04
CA ARG A 49 -15.27 21.75 23.18
C ARG A 49 -14.39 21.72 21.95
N PHE A 50 -13.12 21.41 22.18
CA PHE A 50 -12.14 21.12 21.14
C PHE A 50 -11.46 19.77 21.41
N THR A 51 -11.15 19.04 20.34
CA THR A 51 -10.69 17.65 20.42
C THR A 51 -9.32 17.47 21.07
N LEU A 52 -8.54 18.54 21.25
CA LEU A 52 -7.28 18.54 22.00
C LEU A 52 -7.38 19.21 23.37
N ASP A 53 -8.59 19.54 23.85
CA ASP A 53 -8.77 20.01 25.22
C ASP A 53 -8.52 18.87 26.21
N LYS A 54 -8.05 19.21 27.42
CA LYS A 54 -7.61 18.25 28.44
C LYS A 54 -8.64 17.14 28.72
N GLU A 55 -9.91 17.50 28.89
CA GLU A 55 -10.97 16.53 29.17
C GLU A 55 -11.30 15.64 27.96
N TYR A 56 -11.19 16.16 26.74
CA TYR A 56 -11.42 15.38 25.53
C TYR A 56 -10.29 14.36 25.32
N VAL A 57 -9.04 14.77 25.54
CA VAL A 57 -7.88 13.87 25.51
C VAL A 57 -8.05 12.75 26.52
N LYS A 58 -8.44 13.07 27.76
CA LYS A 58 -8.71 12.08 28.81
C LYS A 58 -9.81 11.09 28.41
N ALA A 59 -10.87 11.55 27.75
CA ALA A 59 -11.93 10.67 27.25
C ALA A 59 -11.40 9.69 26.17
N VAL A 60 -10.58 10.18 25.23
CA VAL A 60 -9.96 9.35 24.19
C VAL A 60 -8.98 8.33 24.80
N GLU A 61 -8.14 8.73 25.75
CA GLU A 61 -7.24 7.82 26.47
C GLU A 61 -8.01 6.76 27.24
N THR A 62 -9.11 7.14 27.90
CA THR A 62 -9.99 6.21 28.61
C THR A 62 -10.60 5.18 27.65
N ALA A 63 -11.11 5.63 26.49
CA ALA A 63 -11.66 4.74 25.47
C ALA A 63 -10.60 3.79 24.89
N PHE A 64 -9.39 4.32 24.62
CA PHE A 64 -8.26 3.51 24.16
C PHE A 64 -7.92 2.41 25.18
N LEU A 65 -7.75 2.77 26.45
CA LEU A 65 -7.45 1.81 27.52
C LEU A 65 -8.57 0.79 27.71
N HIS A 66 -9.83 1.21 27.60
CA HIS A 66 -10.98 0.31 27.66
C HIS A 66 -10.93 -0.77 26.57
N TYR A 67 -10.74 -0.37 25.31
CA TYR A 67 -10.68 -1.32 24.20
C TYR A 67 -9.39 -2.13 24.17
N TYR A 68 -8.28 -1.57 24.65
CA TYR A 68 -7.02 -2.30 24.82
C TYR A 68 -7.16 -3.40 25.88
N LYS A 69 -7.74 -3.09 27.05
CA LYS A 69 -8.00 -4.07 28.12
C LYS A 69 -8.96 -5.19 27.68
N LYS A 70 -9.90 -4.90 26.77
CA LYS A 70 -10.78 -5.89 26.14
C LYS A 70 -10.11 -6.72 25.04
N GLY A 71 -8.84 -6.46 24.70
CA GLY A 71 -8.13 -7.13 23.61
C GLY A 71 -8.65 -6.79 22.20
N TRP A 72 -9.40 -5.69 22.07
CA TRP A 72 -9.92 -5.20 20.79
C TRP A 72 -8.93 -4.27 20.09
N ILE A 73 -8.19 -3.46 20.86
CA ILE A 73 -7.02 -2.75 20.35
C ILE A 73 -5.79 -3.63 20.50
N TYR A 74 -5.00 -3.74 19.44
CA TYR A 74 -3.75 -4.49 19.43
C TYR A 74 -2.73 -3.82 18.51
N ARG A 75 -1.45 -4.14 18.73
CA ARG A 75 -0.36 -3.71 17.85
C ARG A 75 0.01 -4.88 16.93
N GLY A 76 0.23 -4.60 15.66
CA GLY A 76 0.60 -5.63 14.69
C GLY A 76 1.35 -5.05 13.50
N LYS A 77 2.11 -5.90 12.81
CA LYS A 77 2.75 -5.54 11.55
C LYS A 77 1.88 -5.98 10.39
N ARG A 78 1.34 -5.01 9.65
CA ARG A 78 0.46 -5.24 8.48
C ARG A 78 0.87 -4.32 7.34
N VAL A 79 0.44 -4.65 6.13
CA VAL A 79 0.48 -3.70 5.02
C VAL A 79 -0.56 -2.62 5.28
N VAL A 80 -0.12 -1.37 5.23
CA VAL A 80 -0.98 -0.20 5.47
C VAL A 80 -0.86 0.78 4.31
N ASN A 81 -1.92 1.58 4.13
CA ASN A 81 -1.90 2.72 3.24
C ASN A 81 -0.97 3.78 3.81
N TRP A 82 0.09 4.12 3.09
CA TRP A 82 1.10 5.07 3.52
C TRP A 82 1.21 6.24 2.55
N CYS A 83 1.15 7.45 3.08
CA CYS A 83 1.39 8.64 2.29
C CYS A 83 2.87 9.06 2.39
N PRO A 84 3.69 8.92 1.32
CA PRO A 84 5.12 9.23 1.39
C PRO A 84 5.41 10.72 1.58
N ARG A 85 4.49 11.59 1.18
CA ARG A 85 4.57 13.04 1.43
C ARG A 85 4.30 13.36 2.90
N CYS A 86 3.19 12.85 3.43
CA CYS A 86 2.75 13.13 4.80
C CYS A 86 3.48 12.28 5.84
N ARG A 87 4.25 11.26 5.41
CA ARG A 87 4.98 10.29 6.25
C ARG A 87 4.12 9.75 7.38
N THR A 88 2.97 9.20 7.01
CA THR A 88 2.00 8.65 7.95
C THR A 88 1.17 7.57 7.26
N SER A 89 0.70 6.61 8.06
CA SER A 89 -0.36 5.71 7.65
C SER A 89 -1.70 6.43 7.54
N LEU A 90 -2.58 5.91 6.71
CA LEU A 90 -3.95 6.37 6.50
C LEU A 90 -4.91 5.18 6.64
N SER A 91 -6.12 5.45 7.14
CA SER A 91 -7.21 4.49 7.09
C SER A 91 -7.79 4.39 5.67
N ASP A 92 -8.56 3.33 5.40
CA ASP A 92 -9.20 3.14 4.09
C ASP A 92 -10.18 4.29 3.75
N LEU A 93 -10.77 4.92 4.77
CA LEU A 93 -11.66 6.08 4.64
C LEU A 93 -10.93 7.39 4.30
N GLU A 94 -9.60 7.42 4.38
CA GLU A 94 -8.76 8.58 4.10
C GLU A 94 -8.08 8.49 2.72
N ILE A 95 -8.62 7.62 1.85
CA ILE A 95 -8.11 7.37 0.51
C ILE A 95 -9.18 7.73 -0.50
N GLU A 96 -8.76 8.47 -1.53
CA GLU A 96 -9.58 8.79 -2.68
C GLU A 96 -9.02 8.07 -3.90
N TYR A 97 -9.88 7.40 -4.65
CA TYR A 97 -9.50 6.73 -5.89
C TYR A 97 -9.69 7.68 -7.07
N LYS A 98 -8.68 7.73 -7.94
CA LYS A 98 -8.73 8.49 -9.18
C LYS A 98 -8.43 7.57 -10.34
N GLU A 99 -9.22 7.71 -11.41
CA GLU A 99 -8.94 6.99 -12.64
C GLU A 99 -7.70 7.60 -13.32
N GLU A 100 -6.70 6.76 -13.58
CA GLU A 100 -5.49 7.16 -14.30
C GLU A 100 -5.27 6.27 -15.53
N LYS A 101 -4.94 6.92 -16.65
CA LYS A 101 -4.51 6.25 -17.88
C LYS A 101 -3.09 5.73 -17.69
N GLY A 102 -2.97 4.40 -17.58
CA GLY A 102 -1.71 3.70 -17.40
C GLY A 102 -1.43 2.70 -18.51
N LYS A 103 -0.54 1.76 -18.19
CA LYS A 103 -0.17 0.64 -19.05
C LYS A 103 -0.24 -0.65 -18.24
N LEU A 104 -0.76 -1.70 -18.86
CA LEU A 104 -0.67 -3.06 -18.36
C LEU A 104 0.48 -3.76 -19.06
N TRP A 105 1.48 -4.16 -18.26
CA TRP A 105 2.70 -4.80 -18.73
C TRP A 105 2.58 -6.30 -18.60
N TYR A 106 2.85 -7.02 -19.69
CA TYR A 106 2.88 -8.47 -19.71
C TYR A 106 4.33 -8.94 -19.70
N ILE A 107 4.77 -9.47 -18.56
CA ILE A 107 6.18 -9.75 -18.29
C ILE A 107 6.41 -11.26 -18.22
N LYS A 108 7.42 -11.75 -18.94
CA LYS A 108 7.81 -13.16 -19.01
C LYS A 108 8.69 -13.53 -17.81
N TYR A 109 8.30 -14.58 -17.10
CA TYR A 109 9.03 -15.21 -16.00
C TYR A 109 9.51 -16.58 -16.43
N LYS A 110 10.82 -16.78 -16.50
CA LYS A 110 11.39 -18.06 -16.93
C LYS A 110 11.10 -19.14 -15.90
N ILE A 111 10.51 -20.26 -16.31
CA ILE A 111 10.26 -21.41 -15.45
C ILE A 111 11.57 -22.19 -15.28
N LYS A 112 11.93 -22.47 -14.03
CA LYS A 112 13.13 -23.22 -13.68
C LYS A 112 12.96 -24.70 -14.06
N ASN A 113 14.02 -25.32 -14.56
CA ASN A 113 14.10 -26.76 -14.88
C ASN A 113 13.06 -27.29 -15.88
N GLN A 114 12.41 -26.44 -16.67
CA GLN A 114 11.46 -26.90 -17.69
C GLN A 114 12.22 -27.45 -18.91
N LYS A 115 12.10 -28.75 -19.17
CA LYS A 115 12.71 -29.46 -20.32
C LYS A 115 11.96 -29.29 -21.65
N SER A 116 10.82 -28.61 -21.65
CA SER A 116 9.94 -28.48 -22.83
C SER A 116 10.48 -27.48 -23.85
N LYS A 117 10.43 -27.84 -25.14
CA LYS A 117 10.91 -27.04 -26.28
C LYS A 117 9.99 -25.87 -26.69
N THR A 118 8.75 -25.76 -26.18
CA THR A 118 7.74 -24.86 -26.77
C THR A 118 7.35 -23.62 -25.96
N LYS A 119 7.40 -23.63 -24.62
CA LYS A 119 7.23 -22.41 -23.80
C LYS A 119 7.85 -22.60 -22.42
N ASN A 120 8.98 -21.94 -22.16
CA ASN A 120 9.77 -22.05 -20.93
C ASN A 120 9.53 -20.89 -19.95
N PHE A 121 8.41 -20.18 -20.08
CA PHE A 121 8.06 -19.03 -19.27
C PHE A 121 6.56 -18.97 -18.97
N ILE A 122 6.22 -18.31 -17.85
CA ILE A 122 4.87 -17.87 -17.51
C ILE A 122 4.81 -16.35 -17.64
N THR A 123 3.73 -15.81 -18.18
CA THR A 123 3.56 -14.36 -18.34
C THR A 123 2.63 -13.85 -17.27
N VAL A 124 3.03 -12.78 -16.57
CA VAL A 124 2.20 -12.09 -15.57
C VAL A 124 1.81 -10.71 -16.09
N ALA A 125 0.62 -10.26 -15.74
CA ALA A 125 0.16 -8.91 -16.03
C ALA A 125 0.31 -8.00 -14.79
N THR A 126 0.84 -6.79 -14.95
CA THR A 126 0.98 -5.82 -13.86
C THR A 126 0.92 -4.37 -14.35
N THR A 127 0.33 -3.48 -13.56
CA THR A 127 0.39 -2.01 -13.75
C THR A 127 1.61 -1.38 -13.07
N ARG A 128 2.24 -2.10 -12.13
CA ARG A 128 3.39 -1.63 -11.33
C ARG A 128 4.61 -2.52 -11.53
N PRO A 129 5.33 -2.41 -12.67
CA PRO A 129 6.48 -3.28 -12.95
C PRO A 129 7.64 -3.08 -11.97
N GLU A 130 7.76 -1.94 -11.29
CA GLU A 130 8.80 -1.71 -10.27
C GLU A 130 8.60 -2.53 -9.00
N THR A 131 7.35 -2.83 -8.63
CA THR A 131 7.05 -3.63 -7.43
C THR A 131 7.46 -5.10 -7.61
N MET A 132 7.56 -5.52 -8.88
CA MET A 132 8.00 -6.85 -9.30
C MET A 132 9.32 -7.29 -8.64
N LEU A 133 10.22 -6.34 -8.37
CA LEU A 133 11.50 -6.63 -7.71
C LEU A 133 11.31 -7.30 -6.32
N GLY A 134 10.17 -7.08 -5.68
CA GLY A 134 9.79 -7.66 -4.39
C GLY A 134 8.95 -8.93 -4.48
N ASP A 135 8.75 -9.52 -5.67
CA ASP A 135 7.83 -10.64 -5.83
C ASP A 135 8.29 -11.90 -5.12
N THR A 136 7.38 -12.57 -4.44
CA THR A 136 7.68 -13.77 -3.65
C THR A 136 6.98 -15.02 -4.15
N ALA A 137 6.04 -14.88 -5.08
CA ALA A 137 5.45 -15.97 -5.83
C ALA A 137 4.81 -15.45 -7.13
N VAL A 138 4.44 -16.38 -8.01
CA VAL A 138 3.43 -16.14 -9.04
C VAL A 138 2.19 -16.95 -8.65
N ALA A 139 1.02 -16.33 -8.62
CA ALA A 139 -0.22 -17.02 -8.32
C ALA A 139 -1.08 -17.21 -9.57
N VAL A 140 -1.73 -18.36 -9.65
CA VAL A 140 -2.76 -18.69 -10.66
C VAL A 140 -4.01 -19.21 -9.97
N ASN A 141 -5.15 -19.14 -10.65
CA ASN A 141 -6.37 -19.73 -10.10
C ASN A 141 -6.29 -21.27 -10.15
N PRO A 142 -6.66 -22.01 -9.08
CA PRO A 142 -6.64 -23.48 -9.08
C PRO A 142 -7.55 -24.11 -10.14
N ASN A 143 -8.61 -23.42 -10.56
CA ASN A 143 -9.55 -23.89 -11.57
C ASN A 143 -9.12 -23.55 -13.00
N ASP A 144 -8.03 -22.80 -13.19
CA ASP A 144 -7.53 -22.44 -14.51
C ASP A 144 -6.82 -23.62 -15.18
N LYS A 145 -7.47 -24.21 -16.18
CA LYS A 145 -6.96 -25.37 -16.92
C LYS A 145 -5.62 -25.10 -17.61
N ARG A 146 -5.31 -23.83 -17.95
CA ARG A 146 -4.04 -23.44 -18.62
C ARG A 146 -2.81 -23.72 -17.77
N TYR A 147 -2.95 -23.66 -16.45
CA TYR A 147 -1.83 -23.72 -15.50
C TYR A 147 -1.79 -24.99 -14.64
N LYS A 148 -2.73 -25.93 -14.83
CA LYS A 148 -2.80 -27.18 -14.05
C LYS A 148 -1.51 -28.00 -13.98
N ASN A 149 -0.66 -27.90 -15.00
CA ASN A 149 0.63 -28.62 -15.03
C ASN A 149 1.76 -27.87 -14.30
N LEU A 150 1.54 -26.59 -13.97
CA LEU A 150 2.48 -25.73 -13.26
C LEU A 150 2.18 -25.63 -11.77
N VAL A 151 0.93 -25.87 -11.36
CA VAL A 151 0.45 -25.85 -9.97
C VAL A 151 -0.15 -27.18 -9.54
N GLY A 152 -0.09 -27.50 -8.25
CA GLY A 152 -0.81 -28.68 -7.71
C GLY A 152 -0.05 -29.53 -6.71
N ARG A 153 1.15 -29.14 -6.29
CA ARG A 153 1.86 -29.79 -5.17
C ARG A 153 2.03 -28.78 -4.04
N HIS A 154 1.79 -29.23 -2.80
CA HIS A 154 2.16 -28.52 -1.58
C HIS A 154 3.27 -29.35 -0.89
N PRO A 155 4.48 -28.81 -0.73
CA PRO A 155 4.93 -27.49 -1.18
C PRO A 155 5.07 -27.40 -2.72
N PRO A 156 5.05 -26.17 -3.30
CA PRO A 156 5.20 -25.97 -4.73
C PRO A 156 6.55 -26.51 -5.24
N THR A 157 6.52 -27.37 -6.24
CA THR A 157 7.74 -27.91 -6.87
C THR A 157 8.19 -27.10 -8.08
N THR A 158 7.30 -26.29 -8.65
CA THR A 158 7.59 -25.46 -9.82
C THR A 158 8.00 -24.07 -9.37
N GLN A 159 9.16 -23.63 -9.85
CA GLN A 159 9.70 -22.30 -9.56
C GLN A 159 9.89 -21.52 -10.85
N VAL A 160 9.86 -20.19 -10.73
CA VAL A 160 10.26 -19.26 -11.78
C VAL A 160 11.41 -18.40 -11.30
N ILE A 161 12.21 -17.93 -12.26
CA ILE A 161 13.27 -16.96 -12.02
C ILE A 161 12.66 -15.58 -12.19
N LEU A 162 12.64 -14.82 -11.10
CA LEU A 162 12.18 -13.44 -11.06
C LEU A 162 13.03 -12.57 -12.01
N PRO A 163 12.42 -11.92 -13.02
CA PRO A 163 13.13 -11.02 -13.91
C PRO A 163 13.91 -9.94 -13.15
N LEU A 164 15.13 -9.66 -13.62
CA LEU A 164 16.07 -8.66 -13.10
C LEU A 164 16.65 -8.95 -11.70
N ALA A 165 15.87 -9.53 -10.78
CA ALA A 165 16.32 -9.89 -9.44
C ALA A 165 16.96 -11.28 -9.37
N LYS A 166 16.72 -12.15 -10.36
CA LYS A 166 17.26 -13.52 -10.45
C LYS A 166 16.97 -14.42 -9.23
N ARG A 167 16.00 -14.05 -8.40
CA ARG A 167 15.50 -14.88 -7.28
C ARG A 167 14.60 -15.98 -7.83
N GLU A 168 14.65 -17.14 -7.20
CA GLU A 168 13.71 -18.22 -7.48
C GLU A 168 12.47 -18.08 -6.61
N ILE A 169 11.28 -18.06 -7.23
CA ILE A 169 10.01 -17.93 -6.52
C ILE A 169 9.04 -19.02 -6.97
N PRO A 170 8.20 -19.57 -6.08
CA PRO A 170 7.25 -20.61 -6.41
C PRO A 170 6.10 -20.10 -7.30
N ILE A 171 5.49 -21.03 -8.04
CA ILE A 171 4.15 -20.84 -8.60
C ILE A 171 3.13 -21.47 -7.63
N ILE A 172 2.17 -20.68 -7.16
CA ILE A 172 1.14 -21.12 -6.20
C ILE A 172 -0.26 -21.06 -6.81
N ALA A 173 -1.20 -21.79 -6.22
CA ALA A 173 -2.61 -21.73 -6.58
C ALA A 173 -3.40 -20.98 -5.50
N ASP A 174 -4.08 -19.90 -5.87
CA ASP A 174 -4.94 -19.15 -4.94
C ASP A 174 -6.26 -18.76 -5.61
N LYS A 175 -7.37 -18.86 -4.85
CA LYS A 175 -8.72 -18.62 -5.36
C LYS A 175 -9.00 -17.13 -5.62
N LEU A 176 -8.24 -16.21 -5.01
CA LEU A 176 -8.41 -14.76 -5.25
C LEU A 176 -7.91 -14.33 -6.63
N VAL A 177 -7.15 -15.16 -7.33
CA VAL A 177 -6.69 -14.84 -8.69
C VAL A 177 -7.85 -14.95 -9.67
N ASP A 178 -8.16 -13.88 -10.40
CA ASP A 178 -9.14 -13.93 -11.49
C ASP A 178 -8.51 -14.54 -12.76
N PRO A 179 -8.99 -15.71 -13.23
CA PRO A 179 -8.48 -16.32 -14.46
C PRO A 179 -8.77 -15.49 -15.73
N LYS A 180 -9.77 -14.59 -15.70
CA LYS A 180 -10.15 -13.77 -16.86
C LYS A 180 -9.29 -12.51 -17.02
N PHE A 181 -8.66 -12.05 -15.94
CA PHE A 181 -7.86 -10.83 -15.97
C PHE A 181 -6.44 -11.09 -16.50
N GLY A 182 -6.00 -10.31 -17.49
CA GLY A 182 -4.67 -10.40 -18.08
C GLY A 182 -4.39 -11.80 -18.62
N THR A 183 -3.43 -12.50 -18.02
CA THR A 183 -3.06 -13.88 -18.39
C THR A 183 -3.72 -14.94 -17.51
N GLY A 184 -4.38 -14.56 -16.41
CA GLY A 184 -4.77 -15.48 -15.33
C GLY A 184 -3.63 -15.87 -14.40
N ALA A 185 -2.43 -15.30 -14.60
CA ALA A 185 -1.28 -15.40 -13.70
C ALA A 185 -0.88 -14.01 -13.19
N VAL A 186 -0.75 -13.88 -11.88
CA VAL A 186 -0.51 -12.60 -11.21
C VAL A 186 0.76 -12.70 -10.38
N LYS A 187 1.57 -11.64 -10.41
CA LYS A 187 2.72 -11.51 -9.52
C LYS A 187 2.25 -11.29 -8.07
N ILE A 188 2.90 -11.92 -7.10
CA ILE A 188 2.59 -11.72 -5.68
C ILE A 188 3.70 -10.88 -5.05
N THR A 189 3.40 -9.63 -4.71
CA THR A 189 4.29 -8.69 -4.02
C THR A 189 3.74 -8.31 -2.63
N PRO A 190 3.90 -9.17 -1.61
CA PRO A 190 3.18 -9.02 -0.34
C PRO A 190 3.42 -7.72 0.42
N ALA A 191 4.53 -7.03 0.17
CA ALA A 191 4.82 -5.77 0.85
C ALA A 191 4.08 -4.57 0.25
N HIS A 192 3.56 -4.68 -0.97
CA HIS A 192 3.15 -3.54 -1.79
C HIS A 192 1.74 -3.67 -2.40
N ASP A 193 0.99 -4.69 -2.01
CA ASP A 193 -0.41 -4.89 -2.38
C ASP A 193 -1.16 -5.62 -1.24
N LEU A 194 -2.41 -5.21 -0.96
CA LEU A 194 -3.21 -5.77 0.13
C LEU A 194 -3.68 -7.20 -0.17
N THR A 195 -4.06 -7.48 -1.41
CA THR A 195 -4.50 -8.81 -1.85
C THR A 195 -3.31 -9.77 -1.83
N ASP A 196 -2.16 -9.32 -2.32
CA ASP A 196 -0.92 -10.10 -2.29
C ASP A 196 -0.48 -10.39 -0.85
N TYR A 197 -0.67 -9.44 0.07
CA TYR A 197 -0.41 -9.64 1.49
C TYR A 197 -1.31 -10.74 2.06
N GLU A 198 -2.62 -10.75 1.78
CA GLU A 198 -3.51 -11.81 2.25
C GLU A 198 -3.15 -13.19 1.66
N ILE A 199 -2.81 -13.25 0.38
CA ILE A 199 -2.30 -14.47 -0.27
C ILE A 199 -1.01 -14.92 0.43
N SER A 200 -0.10 -14.00 0.75
CA SER A 200 1.15 -14.34 1.43
C SER A 200 0.94 -15.00 2.80
N LEU A 201 -0.05 -14.55 3.57
CA LEU A 201 -0.38 -15.13 4.87
C LEU A 201 -0.92 -16.56 4.72
N ARG A 202 -1.76 -16.82 3.71
CA ARG A 202 -2.31 -18.16 3.46
C ARG A 202 -1.26 -19.17 2.99
N HIS A 203 -0.28 -18.70 2.21
CA HIS A 203 0.76 -19.55 1.61
C HIS A 203 2.11 -19.47 2.33
N ASN A 204 2.18 -18.76 3.46
CA ASN A 204 3.40 -18.52 4.24
C ASN A 204 4.57 -17.98 3.39
N LEU A 205 4.28 -16.99 2.53
CA LEU A 205 5.29 -16.37 1.66
C LEU A 205 6.07 -15.28 2.41
N PRO A 206 7.36 -15.08 2.09
CA PRO A 206 8.12 -13.98 2.65
C PRO A 206 7.53 -12.62 2.22
N ILE A 207 7.79 -11.59 3.03
CA ILE A 207 7.38 -10.21 2.75
C ILE A 207 8.65 -9.40 2.49
N ILE A 208 8.85 -8.98 1.24
CA ILE A 208 10.06 -8.29 0.80
C ILE A 208 9.72 -6.86 0.43
N GLN A 209 10.11 -5.93 1.29
CA GLN A 209 9.81 -4.51 1.11
C GLN A 209 10.86 -3.86 0.20
N VAL A 210 10.54 -3.71 -1.08
CA VAL A 210 11.41 -3.05 -2.06
C VAL A 210 11.18 -1.55 -2.16
N ILE A 211 10.12 -0.99 -1.56
CA ILE A 211 9.83 0.46 -1.49
C ILE A 211 9.69 0.90 -0.02
N ASN A 212 10.40 1.96 0.38
CA ASN A 212 10.33 2.53 1.73
C ASN A 212 9.27 3.64 1.88
N GLU A 213 9.15 4.15 3.10
CA GLU A 213 8.27 5.24 3.50
C GLU A 213 8.47 6.56 2.74
N GLN A 214 9.62 6.74 2.07
CA GLN A 214 9.95 7.92 1.27
C GLN A 214 9.67 7.71 -0.23
N ALA A 215 8.96 6.63 -0.60
CA ALA A 215 8.75 6.22 -1.99
C ALA A 215 10.07 6.09 -2.77
N LYS A 216 11.07 5.48 -2.12
CA LYS A 216 12.33 5.09 -2.73
C LYS A 216 12.55 3.60 -2.60
N THR A 217 13.28 3.04 -3.56
CA THR A 217 13.68 1.64 -3.51
C THR A 217 14.66 1.36 -2.36
N THR A 218 14.50 0.21 -1.72
CA THR A 218 15.32 -0.22 -0.56
C THR A 218 16.52 -1.06 -0.99
N LYS A 219 17.34 -1.47 -0.02
CA LYS A 219 18.42 -2.45 -0.20
C LYS A 219 17.94 -3.85 -0.62
N GLU A 220 16.66 -4.15 -0.43
CA GLU A 220 16.06 -5.43 -0.84
C GLU A 220 15.82 -5.50 -2.36
N ALA A 221 15.81 -4.34 -3.04
CA ALA A 221 15.81 -4.30 -4.50
C ALA A 221 17.21 -4.65 -5.05
N PRO A 222 17.33 -5.16 -6.28
CA PRO A 222 18.63 -5.39 -6.89
C PRO A 222 19.47 -4.11 -6.98
N LEU A 223 20.80 -4.24 -6.84
CA LEU A 223 21.76 -3.13 -6.78
C LEU A 223 21.51 -1.99 -7.79
N PRO A 224 21.19 -2.24 -9.08
CA PRO A 224 20.97 -1.17 -10.05
C PRO A 224 19.78 -0.26 -9.77
N TYR A 225 18.88 -0.63 -8.86
CA TYR A 225 17.65 0.11 -8.59
C TYR A 225 17.67 0.80 -7.23
N GLN A 226 18.57 0.46 -6.31
CA GLN A 226 18.51 0.90 -4.92
C GLN A 226 18.59 2.43 -4.77
N GLY A 227 17.77 3.01 -3.88
CA GLY A 227 17.75 4.45 -3.60
C GLY A 227 17.01 5.33 -4.63
N MET A 228 16.58 4.77 -5.76
CA MET A 228 15.81 5.48 -6.79
C MET A 228 14.40 5.81 -6.31
N ARG A 229 13.82 6.92 -6.78
CA ARG A 229 12.38 7.15 -6.58
C ARG A 229 11.56 6.12 -7.35
N VAL A 230 10.38 5.77 -6.86
CA VAL A 230 9.48 4.75 -7.46
C VAL A 230 9.28 4.96 -8.97
N LEU A 231 9.03 6.20 -9.42
CA LEU A 231 8.82 6.48 -10.85
C LEU A 231 10.10 6.36 -11.69
N GLU A 232 11.26 6.66 -11.12
CA GLU A 232 12.56 6.48 -11.78
C GLU A 232 12.89 4.98 -11.89
N ALA A 233 12.70 4.24 -10.79
CA ALA A 233 12.84 2.79 -10.76
C ALA A 233 11.90 2.12 -11.77
N ARG A 234 10.64 2.58 -11.88
CA ARG A 234 9.68 2.09 -12.88
C ARG A 234 10.18 2.24 -14.31
N LYS A 235 10.67 3.43 -14.67
CA LYS A 235 11.23 3.67 -16.01
C LYS A 235 12.41 2.74 -16.29
N LYS A 236 13.36 2.67 -15.35
CA LYS A 236 14.55 1.84 -15.48
C LYS A 236 14.23 0.34 -15.56
N VAL A 237 13.33 -0.16 -14.72
CA VAL A 237 12.88 -1.57 -14.76
C VAL A 237 12.25 -1.90 -16.11
N VAL A 238 11.40 -1.03 -16.65
CA VAL A 238 10.81 -1.23 -17.98
C VAL A 238 11.88 -1.26 -19.08
N GLU A 239 12.85 -0.36 -19.04
CA GLU A 239 13.97 -0.35 -19.99
C GLU A 239 14.80 -1.63 -19.92
N ASP A 240 15.13 -2.08 -18.71
CA ASP A 240 15.91 -3.29 -18.48
C ASP A 240 15.16 -4.55 -18.93
N LEU A 241 13.84 -4.60 -18.70
CA LEU A 241 12.97 -5.68 -19.19
C LEU A 241 12.89 -5.72 -20.72
N LYS A 242 12.82 -4.56 -21.39
CA LYS A 242 12.85 -4.47 -22.85
C LYS A 242 14.18 -4.95 -23.42
N ARG A 243 15.30 -4.51 -22.82
CA ARG A 243 16.64 -4.94 -23.24
C ARG A 243 16.85 -6.44 -23.11
N ALA A 244 16.18 -7.07 -22.15
CA ALA A 244 16.23 -8.51 -21.94
C ALA A 244 15.17 -9.32 -22.72
N ASP A 245 14.36 -8.68 -23.57
CA ASP A 245 13.22 -9.28 -24.29
C ASP A 245 12.20 -10.00 -23.36
N LEU A 246 12.02 -9.48 -22.14
CA LEU A 246 11.13 -10.05 -21.14
C LEU A 246 9.73 -9.43 -21.14
N ILE A 247 9.44 -8.51 -22.05
CA ILE A 247 8.09 -7.95 -22.23
C ILE A 247 7.43 -8.67 -23.41
N GLU A 248 6.32 -9.36 -23.16
CA GLU A 248 5.54 -10.03 -24.22
C GLU A 248 4.66 -9.03 -24.98
N LYS A 249 3.96 -8.16 -24.25
CA LYS A 249 3.15 -7.07 -24.83
C LYS A 249 2.89 -5.97 -23.81
N VAL A 250 2.39 -4.84 -24.29
CA VAL A 250 1.99 -3.69 -23.48
C VAL A 250 0.64 -3.19 -23.96
N GLU A 251 -0.30 -3.05 -23.06
CA GLU A 251 -1.66 -2.58 -23.38
C GLU A 251 -1.94 -1.27 -22.64
N ALA A 252 -2.71 -0.38 -23.27
CA ALA A 252 -3.26 0.76 -22.57
C ALA A 252 -4.31 0.28 -21.57
N TYR A 253 -4.24 0.77 -20.33
CA TYR A 253 -5.13 0.33 -19.27
C TYR A 253 -5.43 1.48 -18.32
N SER A 254 -6.71 1.82 -18.18
CA SER A 254 -7.18 2.73 -17.14
C SER A 254 -7.44 1.95 -15.86
N HIS A 255 -6.99 2.49 -14.73
CA HIS A 255 -7.20 1.88 -13.43
C HIS A 255 -7.38 2.92 -12.33
N GLN A 256 -7.96 2.49 -11.22
CA GLN A 256 -8.15 3.33 -10.04
C GLN A 256 -6.87 3.36 -9.22
N VAL A 257 -6.30 4.56 -9.05
CA VAL A 257 -5.08 4.79 -8.27
C VAL A 257 -5.44 5.45 -6.94
N PRO A 258 -5.02 4.89 -5.80
CA PRO A 258 -5.32 5.45 -4.49
C PRO A 258 -4.46 6.69 -4.20
N HIS A 259 -5.11 7.76 -3.74
CA HIS A 259 -4.51 9.03 -3.39
C HIS A 259 -4.86 9.42 -1.95
N CYS A 260 -3.93 10.10 -1.28
CA CYS A 260 -4.21 10.70 0.02
C CYS A 260 -5.26 11.80 -0.13
N TYR A 261 -6.37 11.71 0.61
CA TYR A 261 -7.46 12.69 0.53
C TYR A 261 -7.02 14.14 0.81
N ARG A 262 -6.03 14.35 1.69
CA ARG A 262 -5.55 15.69 2.05
C ARG A 262 -4.57 16.28 1.07
N CYS A 263 -3.64 15.47 0.57
CA CYS A 263 -2.49 15.98 -0.18
C CYS A 263 -2.39 15.49 -1.61
N GLN A 264 -3.30 14.60 -2.01
CA GLN A 264 -3.45 14.12 -3.37
C GLN A 264 -2.19 13.42 -3.90
N THR A 265 -1.30 12.98 -3.01
CA THR A 265 -0.14 12.16 -3.34
C THR A 265 -0.59 10.71 -3.43
N THR A 266 -0.12 10.00 -4.45
CA THR A 266 -0.33 8.56 -4.62
C THR A 266 0.11 7.81 -3.36
N ILE A 267 -0.72 6.88 -2.92
CA ILE A 267 -0.47 6.05 -1.75
C ILE A 267 0.50 4.93 -2.10
N GLU A 268 1.43 4.68 -1.19
CA GLU A 268 2.21 3.45 -1.20
C GLU A 268 1.65 2.48 -0.17
N LEU A 269 1.61 1.21 -0.53
CA LEU A 269 1.34 0.14 0.43
C LEU A 269 2.69 -0.34 0.96
N ILE A 270 2.85 -0.32 2.29
CA ILE A 270 4.08 -0.78 2.95
C ILE A 270 3.76 -1.57 4.21
N PRO A 271 4.61 -2.55 4.60
CA PRO A 271 4.51 -3.18 5.91
C PRO A 271 4.89 -2.18 7.00
N SER A 272 4.01 -1.97 7.97
CA SER A 272 4.25 -1.07 9.10
C SER A 272 3.67 -1.64 10.39
N GLU A 273 4.37 -1.41 11.50
CA GLU A 273 3.87 -1.79 12.83
C GLU A 273 2.97 -0.67 13.36
N GLN A 274 1.67 -0.94 13.43
CA GLN A 274 0.64 0.05 13.77
C GLN A 274 -0.34 -0.50 14.83
N TRP A 275 -1.14 0.40 15.39
CA TRP A 275 -2.26 0.06 16.26
C TRP A 275 -3.53 -0.18 15.43
N PHE A 276 -4.24 -1.26 15.70
CA PHE A 276 -5.46 -1.65 15.02
C PHE A 276 -6.57 -1.91 16.02
N LEU A 277 -7.80 -1.61 15.61
CA LEU A 277 -9.03 -1.96 16.34
C LEU A 277 -9.73 -3.12 15.64
N LYS A 278 -10.08 -4.18 16.36
CA LYS A 278 -10.86 -5.31 15.85
C LYS A 278 -12.30 -4.85 15.58
N MET A 279 -12.60 -4.50 14.33
CA MET A 279 -13.91 -3.97 13.94
C MET A 279 -15.02 -5.02 13.89
N GLY A 280 -14.73 -6.31 13.69
CA GLY A 280 -15.76 -7.32 13.44
C GLY A 280 -16.83 -7.45 14.53
N GLY A 281 -16.44 -7.39 15.82
CA GLY A 281 -17.40 -7.42 16.93
C GLY A 281 -18.17 -6.10 17.08
N LEU A 282 -17.46 -4.98 16.97
CA LEU A 282 -18.04 -3.64 17.07
C LEU A 282 -19.06 -3.34 15.96
N ALA A 283 -18.75 -3.74 14.73
CA ALA A 283 -19.62 -3.53 13.59
C ALA A 283 -20.96 -4.27 13.74
N LYS A 284 -20.94 -5.49 14.31
CA LYS A 284 -22.16 -6.25 14.61
C LYS A 284 -23.00 -5.63 15.72
N MET A 285 -22.39 -4.97 16.70
CA MET A 285 -23.12 -4.32 17.79
C MET A 285 -23.78 -3.00 17.37
N ALA A 286 -23.28 -2.37 16.31
CA ALA A 286 -23.80 -1.10 15.80
C ALA A 286 -24.97 -1.25 14.83
N GLN A 287 -25.22 -2.49 14.35
CA GLN A 287 -26.37 -2.87 13.53
C GLN A 287 -27.53 -3.30 14.42
#